data_AF-A0A1X7VWZ7-F1
#
_entry.id   AF-A0A1X7VWZ7-F1
#
_cell.length_a   1.000
_cell.length_b   1.000
_cell.length_c   1.000
_cell.angle_alpha   90.00
_cell.angle_beta   90.00
_cell.angle_gamma   90.00
#
_symmetry.space_group_name_H-M   'P 1'
#
loop_
_entity.id
_entity.type
_entity.pdbx_description
1 polymer ?
#
loop_
_entity_poly.entity_id
_entity_poly.type
_entity_poly.pdbx_seq_one_letter_code
_entity_poly.pdbx_strand_id
1 'polypeptide(L)'
;MVYQEHHGVHSAIVHFNAENCAGQNKNNAMIWRVLTGLNKRSSLSFLPAGHTKFSPDWCFGLLKQRFRRSVVGSLHDLLEVVERYASVNNAQVVCTLAGKYIVRSYNWTPSTPGTFLQ
;
A
#
# COMPACT_ATOMS: atom_id res chain seq x y z
N MET A 1 -1.21 5.61 0.84
CA MET A 1 -0.46 4.70 1.72
C MET A 1 -1.30 4.46 2.96
N VAL A 2 -1.84 3.25 3.13
CA VAL A 2 -2.93 2.97 4.09
C VAL A 2 -2.57 1.82 5.06
N TYR A 3 -1.81 0.82 4.62
CA TYR A 3 -1.63 -0.43 5.37
C TYR A 3 -0.46 -0.47 6.36
N GLN A 4 0.26 0.63 6.50
CA GLN A 4 1.63 0.57 7.01
C GLN A 4 1.78 0.94 8.49
N GLU A 5 0.74 1.41 9.18
CA GLU A 5 0.84 1.78 10.61
C GLU A 5 1.14 0.58 11.51
N HIS A 6 0.47 -0.56 11.25
CA HIS A 6 0.52 -1.76 12.09
C HIS A 6 1.25 -2.96 11.45
N HIS A 7 1.55 -2.89 10.15
CA HIS A 7 2.18 -3.98 9.39
C HIS A 7 3.46 -3.52 8.66
N GLY A 8 3.97 -2.32 9.00
CA GLY A 8 5.26 -1.86 8.52
C GLY A 8 6.42 -2.50 9.29
N VAL A 9 7.60 -2.56 8.68
CA VAL A 9 8.83 -2.93 9.41
C VAL A 9 9.05 -1.89 10.52
N HIS A 10 8.98 -2.31 11.78
CA HIS A 10 9.25 -1.47 12.98
C HIS A 10 10.74 -1.14 13.14
N SER A 11 11.45 -0.97 12.03
CA SER A 11 12.84 -0.53 12.03
C SER A 11 12.89 0.96 12.35
N ALA A 12 13.90 1.37 13.12
CA ALA A 12 14.20 2.79 13.32
C ALA A 12 14.49 3.51 11.99
N ILE A 13 15.00 2.77 10.99
CA ILE A 13 15.37 3.28 9.66
C ILE A 13 14.68 2.42 8.60
N VAL A 14 13.88 3.04 7.73
CA VAL A 14 13.19 2.34 6.65
C VAL A 14 13.52 2.96 5.30
N HIS A 15 13.72 2.10 4.30
CA HIS A 15 13.95 2.46 2.90
C HIS A 15 12.76 2.01 2.06
N PHE A 16 12.13 2.97 1.37
CA PHE A 16 11.01 2.75 0.46
C PHE A 16 11.45 2.98 -0.97
N ASN A 17 10.98 2.11 -1.87
CA ASN A 17 11.10 2.29 -3.30
C ASN A 17 9.73 2.65 -3.88
N ALA A 18 9.68 3.64 -4.77
CA ALA A 18 8.43 4.11 -5.35
C ALA A 18 8.56 4.48 -6.82
N GLU A 19 7.46 4.31 -7.55
CA GLU A 19 7.27 4.85 -8.89
C GLU A 19 7.01 6.38 -8.88
N ASN A 20 7.33 7.04 -9.99
CA ASN A 20 7.16 8.49 -10.17
C ASN A 20 5.71 8.94 -10.44
N CYS A 21 4.71 8.14 -10.04
CA CYS A 21 3.31 8.49 -10.26
C CYS A 21 2.95 9.83 -9.59
N ALA A 22 2.59 10.83 -10.41
CA ALA A 22 2.34 12.21 -10.00
C ALA A 22 1.04 12.40 -9.18
N GLY A 23 0.10 11.45 -9.27
CA GLY A 23 -1.19 11.52 -8.56
C GLY A 23 -1.13 11.19 -7.07
N GLN A 24 0.04 10.89 -6.52
CA GLN A 24 0.21 10.54 -5.10
C GLN A 24 1.39 11.29 -4.50
N ASN A 25 1.13 12.14 -3.49
CA ASN A 25 2.20 12.78 -2.71
C ASN A 25 2.78 11.77 -1.71
N LYS A 26 3.85 11.10 -2.13
CA LYS A 26 4.56 10.09 -1.33
C LYS A 26 5.39 10.74 -0.21
N ASN A 27 5.79 12.01 -0.36
CA ASN A 27 6.60 12.74 0.61
C ASN A 27 5.82 13.02 1.91
N ASN A 28 4.55 13.44 1.80
CA ASN A 28 3.71 13.70 2.98
C ASN A 28 3.55 12.46 3.86
N ALA A 29 3.38 11.29 3.25
CA ALA A 29 3.30 10.03 3.98
C ALA A 29 4.62 9.68 4.70
N MET A 30 5.78 9.99 4.09
CA MET A 30 7.09 9.77 4.71
C MET A 30 7.36 10.72 5.88
N ILE A 31 6.97 11.99 5.74
CA ILE A 31 7.08 13.00 6.80
C ILE A 31 6.20 12.60 7.99
N TRP A 32 4.94 12.25 7.72
CA TRP A 32 3.99 11.83 8.76
C TRP A 32 4.53 10.66 9.58
N ARG A 33 5.16 9.65 8.94
CA ARG A 33 5.77 8.52 9.65
C ARG A 33 6.86 8.93 10.65
N VAL A 34 7.65 9.94 10.34
CA VAL A 34 8.68 10.46 11.25
C VAL A 34 8.02 11.24 12.39
N LEU A 35 7.05 12.10 12.07
CA LEU A 35 6.34 12.92 13.05
C LEU A 35 5.51 12.10 14.04
N THR A 36 4.95 10.96 13.63
CA THR A 36 4.20 10.06 14.53
C THR A 36 5.09 9.05 15.27
N GLY A 37 6.41 9.15 15.11
CA GLY A 37 7.36 8.26 15.77
C GLY A 37 7.38 6.82 15.25
N LEU A 38 6.72 6.54 14.11
CA LEU A 38 6.75 5.21 13.49
C LEU A 38 8.15 4.83 13.01
N ASN A 39 8.95 5.82 12.59
CA ASN A 39 10.37 5.64 12.26
C ASN A 39 11.19 6.84 12.74
N LYS A 40 12.46 6.61 13.11
CA LYS A 40 13.41 7.70 13.36
C LYS A 40 13.89 8.34 12.05
N ARG A 41 13.95 7.55 10.98
CA ARG A 41 14.35 7.99 9.65
C ARG A 41 13.63 7.18 8.58
N SER A 42 13.12 7.88 7.56
CA SER A 42 12.60 7.28 6.33
C SER A 42 13.44 7.76 5.15
N SER A 43 13.66 6.87 4.18
CA SER A 43 14.32 7.19 2.91
C SER A 43 13.43 6.71 1.78
N LEU A 44 13.20 7.56 0.78
CA LEU A 44 12.36 7.27 -0.37
C LEU A 44 13.19 7.38 -1.65
N SER A 45 13.33 6.27 -2.34
CA SER A 45 14.05 6.16 -3.61
C SER A 45 13.03 6.02 -4.75
N PHE A 46 13.19 6.85 -5.77
CA PHE A 46 12.33 6.83 -6.94
C PHE A 46 12.95 6.03 -8.08
N LEU A 47 12.11 5.39 -8.89
CA LEU A 47 12.56 4.74 -10.12
C LEU A 47 13.15 5.79 -11.09
N PRO A 48 14.20 5.44 -11.86
CA PRO A 48 14.65 6.29 -12.96
C PRO A 48 13.52 6.53 -13.97
N ALA A 49 13.46 7.74 -14.55
CA ALA A 49 12.47 8.05 -15.57
C ALA A 49 12.56 7.07 -16.75
N GLY A 50 11.41 6.59 -17.23
CA GLY A 50 11.34 5.57 -18.30
C GLY A 50 11.41 4.12 -17.82
N HIS A 51 11.80 3.85 -16.57
CA HIS A 51 11.69 2.52 -15.98
C HIS A 51 10.32 2.34 -15.31
N THR A 52 9.55 1.38 -15.81
CA THR A 52 8.18 1.10 -15.33
C THR A 52 8.04 -0.25 -14.62
N LYS A 53 9.15 -0.98 -14.43
CA LYS A 53 9.15 -2.30 -13.80
C LYS A 53 10.03 -2.30 -12.55
N PHE A 54 9.45 -2.63 -11.41
CA PHE A 54 10.15 -2.85 -10.15
C PHE A 54 9.67 -4.13 -9.46
N SER A 55 10.40 -4.61 -8.44
CA SER A 55 10.14 -5.92 -7.81
C SER A 55 8.67 -6.12 -7.36
N PRO A 56 8.01 -5.13 -6.72
CA PRO A 56 6.56 -5.18 -6.46
C PRO A 56 5.65 -5.47 -7.67
N ASP A 57 6.01 -5.07 -8.89
CA ASP A 57 5.22 -5.41 -10.10
C ASP A 57 5.22 -6.91 -10.39
N TRP A 58 6.33 -7.59 -10.07
CA TRP A 58 6.42 -9.04 -10.20
C TRP A 58 5.47 -9.74 -9.22
N CYS A 59 5.36 -9.24 -7.98
CA CYS A 59 4.40 -9.76 -6.99
C CYS A 59 2.95 -9.64 -7.50
N PHE A 60 2.59 -8.52 -8.15
CA PHE A 60 1.29 -8.41 -8.81
C PHE A 60 1.14 -9.35 -10.00
N GLY A 61 2.22 -9.62 -10.73
CA GLY A 61 2.26 -10.62 -11.80
C GLY A 61 1.91 -12.03 -11.30
N LEU A 62 2.53 -12.46 -10.20
CA LEU A 62 2.23 -13.75 -9.56
C LEU A 62 0.77 -13.84 -9.10
N LEU A 63 0.26 -12.80 -8.44
CA LEU A 63 -1.15 -12.76 -8.03
C LEU A 63 -2.09 -12.83 -9.23
N LYS A 64 -1.81 -12.09 -10.31
CA LYS A 64 -2.60 -12.13 -11.55
C LYS A 64 -2.64 -13.53 -12.16
N GLN A 65 -1.53 -14.26 -12.14
CA GLN A 65 -1.49 -15.65 -12.65
C GLN A 65 -2.41 -16.58 -11.85
N ARG A 66 -2.43 -16.44 -10.52
CA ARG A 66 -3.29 -17.24 -9.64
C ARG A 66 -4.77 -16.85 -9.76
N PHE A 67 -5.03 -15.55 -9.78
CA PHE A 67 -6.37 -14.99 -9.95
C PHE A 67 -7.04 -15.47 -11.24
N ARG A 68 -6.34 -15.46 -12.38
CA ARG A 68 -6.89 -15.92 -13.67
C ARG A 68 -7.31 -17.40 -13.70
N ARG A 69 -6.83 -18.20 -12.76
CA ARG A 69 -7.13 -19.64 -12.64
C ARG A 69 -8.10 -19.95 -11.50
N SER A 70 -8.64 -18.91 -10.86
CA SER A 70 -9.53 -19.03 -9.71
C SER A 70 -10.91 -18.46 -10.05
N VAL A 71 -11.96 -19.04 -9.49
CA VAL A 71 -13.31 -18.46 -9.56
C VAL A 71 -13.42 -17.46 -8.41
N VAL A 72 -13.52 -16.17 -8.74
CA VAL A 72 -13.65 -15.09 -7.75
C VAL A 72 -14.94 -14.34 -8.04
N GLY A 73 -15.96 -14.55 -7.21
CA GLY A 73 -17.24 -13.85 -7.26
C GLY A 73 -17.41 -12.81 -6.15
N SER A 74 -16.58 -12.87 -5.11
CA SER A 74 -16.66 -11.98 -3.95
C SER A 74 -15.29 -11.47 -3.50
N LEU A 75 -15.29 -10.44 -2.64
CA LEU A 75 -14.07 -9.98 -1.99
C LEU A 75 -13.44 -11.08 -1.12
N HIS A 76 -14.27 -11.95 -0.52
CA HIS A 76 -13.80 -13.06 0.29
C HIS A 76 -13.00 -14.07 -0.56
N ASP A 77 -13.51 -14.42 -1.74
CA ASP A 77 -12.83 -15.34 -2.66
C ASP A 77 -11.47 -14.75 -3.10
N LEU A 78 -11.40 -13.43 -3.28
CA LEU A 78 -10.13 -12.77 -3.60
C LEU A 78 -9.12 -12.85 -2.45
N LEU A 79 -9.56 -12.68 -1.20
CA LEU A 79 -8.71 -12.86 -0.03
C LEU A 79 -8.18 -14.29 0.02
N GLU A 80 -9.05 -15.28 -0.22
CA GLU A 80 -8.64 -16.68 -0.26
C GLU A 80 -7.58 -16.93 -1.33
N VAL A 81 -7.72 -16.33 -2.52
CA VAL A 81 -6.71 -16.45 -3.59
C VAL A 81 -5.35 -15.90 -3.16
N VAL A 82 -5.33 -14.75 -2.47
CA VAL A 82 -4.10 -14.14 -1.98
C VAL A 82 -3.48 -15.03 -0.90
N GLU A 83 -4.23 -15.36 0.15
CA GLU A 83 -3.73 -16.11 1.30
C GLU A 83 -3.28 -17.54 0.96
N ARG A 84 -3.97 -18.22 0.03
CA ARG A 84 -3.62 -19.59 -0.37
C ARG A 84 -2.50 -19.67 -1.41
N TYR A 85 -2.39 -18.69 -2.30
CA TYR A 85 -1.56 -18.84 -3.50
C TYR A 85 -0.50 -17.76 -3.72
N ALA A 86 -0.56 -16.64 -2.99
CA ALA A 86 0.43 -15.58 -3.11
C ALA A 86 1.45 -15.67 -1.97
N SER A 87 2.52 -16.44 -2.18
CA SER A 87 3.59 -16.62 -1.19
C SER A 87 4.34 -15.34 -0.80
N VAL A 88 4.14 -14.26 -1.54
CA VAL A 88 4.81 -12.96 -1.34
C VAL A 88 3.82 -11.81 -1.08
N ASN A 89 2.51 -12.09 -0.99
CA ASN A 89 1.48 -11.08 -0.72
C ASN A 89 0.63 -11.50 0.47
N ASN A 90 0.39 -10.56 1.38
CA ASN A 90 -0.62 -10.72 2.44
C ASN A 90 -1.84 -9.88 2.08
N ALA A 91 -3.03 -10.43 2.28
CA ALA A 91 -4.27 -9.75 1.98
C ALA A 91 -4.67 -8.83 3.13
N GLN A 92 -5.14 -7.62 2.81
CA GLN A 92 -5.77 -6.75 3.80
C GLN A 92 -7.04 -6.13 3.23
N VAL A 93 -8.16 -6.35 3.92
CA VAL A 93 -9.39 -5.63 3.66
C VAL A 93 -9.29 -4.22 4.24
N VAL A 94 -9.43 -3.20 3.38
CA VAL A 94 -9.36 -1.79 3.78
C VAL A 94 -10.74 -1.22 4.07
N CYS A 95 -11.75 -1.61 3.29
CA CYS A 95 -13.14 -1.18 3.47
C CYS A 95 -14.10 -2.34 3.18
N THR A 96 -15.30 -2.25 3.76
CA THR A 96 -16.41 -3.16 3.48
C THR A 96 -17.25 -2.65 2.31
N LEU A 97 -18.07 -3.52 1.73
CA LEU A 97 -19.06 -3.15 0.70
C LEU A 97 -20.07 -2.09 1.21
N ALA A 98 -20.30 -2.01 2.52
CA ALA A 98 -21.14 -1.01 3.15
C ALA A 98 -20.43 0.34 3.35
N GLY A 99 -19.22 0.53 2.82
CA GLY A 99 -18.45 1.76 2.93
C GLY A 99 -17.75 1.97 4.28
N LYS A 100 -17.85 1.02 5.22
CA LYS A 100 -17.12 1.10 6.50
C LYS A 100 -15.63 0.83 6.29
N TYR A 101 -14.78 1.78 6.70
CA TYR A 101 -13.32 1.62 6.73
C TYR A 101 -12.89 0.73 7.90
N ILE A 102 -12.04 -0.24 7.61
CA ILE A 102 -11.42 -1.15 8.60
C ILE A 102 -10.01 -0.67 8.92
N VAL A 103 -9.28 -0.20 7.91
CA VAL A 103 -7.92 0.33 8.05
C VAL A 103 -7.96 1.84 7.96
N ARG A 104 -7.29 2.49 8.92
CA ARG A 104 -7.15 3.94 8.94
C ARG A 104 -6.48 4.42 7.66
N SER A 105 -7.19 5.26 6.92
CA SER A 105 -6.77 5.76 5.61
C SER A 105 -6.65 7.27 5.68
N TYR A 106 -5.52 7.80 5.22
CA TYR A 106 -5.27 9.23 5.18
C TYR A 106 -5.31 9.72 3.75
N ASN A 107 -5.95 10.87 3.54
CA ASN A 107 -5.89 11.57 2.26
C ASN A 107 -4.55 12.31 2.16
N TRP A 108 -3.66 11.79 1.32
CA TRP A 108 -2.32 12.36 1.12
C TRP A 108 -2.25 13.33 -0.07
N THR A 109 -3.30 13.48 -0.88
CA THR A 109 -3.32 14.45 -1.98
C THR A 109 -3.54 15.87 -1.44
N PRO A 110 -2.78 16.88 -1.87
CA PRO A 110 -3.05 18.25 -1.46
C PRO A 110 -4.11 18.88 -2.38
N SER A 111 -5.30 19.16 -1.85
CA SER A 111 -6.16 20.24 -2.34
C SER A 111 -7.22 20.65 -1.32
N THR A 112 -6.84 20.86 -0.06
CA THR A 112 -7.42 21.83 0.92
C THR A 112 -6.88 21.56 2.33
N PRO A 113 -6.69 22.59 3.17
CA PRO A 113 -6.45 22.40 4.59
C PRO A 113 -7.75 21.95 5.26
N GLY A 114 -7.70 20.85 6.00
CA GLY A 114 -8.75 20.48 6.94
C GLY A 114 -9.87 19.60 6.35
N THR A 115 -9.61 18.30 6.26
CA THR A 115 -10.68 17.33 6.55
C THR A 115 -10.05 16.03 7.01
N PHE A 116 -10.00 15.87 8.32
CA PHE A 116 -9.86 14.56 8.93
C PHE A 116 -11.15 13.81 8.60
N LEU A 117 -11.09 12.78 7.77
CA LEU A 117 -12.20 11.83 7.69
C LEU A 117 -12.10 10.96 8.94
N GLN A 118 -12.95 11.27 9.93
CA GLN A 118 -13.22 10.44 11.10
C GLN A 118 -13.97 9.18 10.70
#